data_AF-A0A8T7KDD1-F1
#
_entry.id   AF-A0A8T7KDD1-F1
#
_cell.length_a   1.000
_cell.length_b   1.000
_cell.length_c   1.000
_cell.angle_alpha   90.00
_cell.angle_beta   90.00
_cell.angle_gamma   90.00
#
_symmetry.space_group_name_H-M   'P 1'
#
loop_
_entity.id
_entity.type
_entity.pdbx_description
1 polymer ?
#
loop_
_entity_poly.entity_id
_entity_poly.type
_entity_poly.pdbx_seq_one_letter_code
_entity_poly.pdbx_strand_id
1 'polypeptide(L)'
;MNVVRTTTLAIGASLIGSSLFIFLAKPGVLSSLILAMGFVLLLHGTGFLQEYIIGRSLRWYRTKKPIIGIIHDLPYSSYGHVWSKMEPKEWLLRINDTLNKSQVKAKVKLIKITKSRTIWFIDRYLVVINPYGSRHPEVDVENLSVMKSILRFVHNGGTFVNVADIPFFFLFDKKRGISYCPTRMELVHYYKAIMHKLLDLTRFEEYRQPVPGYDSPFSRLVMVDILATEVNRLNSKTGEIERFPKQATLRLKGKDLTLENIIIHRGIICTNHVNSVVEELDWEGDRGVIPFTPFCYIHYGKGKILASLIWLDQQPEGIRERITNLQRDFIIEEVRNVLMS
;
A
#
# COMPACT_ATOMS: atom_id res chain seq x y z
N MET A 1 -3.94 4.46 20.66
CA MET A 1 -4.95 3.49 21.16
C MET A 1 -6.26 4.24 21.37
N ASN A 2 -7.41 3.74 20.89
CA ASN A 2 -8.70 4.44 21.07
C ASN A 2 -9.08 4.45 22.56
N VAL A 3 -9.64 5.55 23.07
CA VAL A 3 -10.14 5.72 24.45
C VAL A 3 -10.93 4.50 24.90
N VAL A 4 -11.81 3.96 24.06
CA VAL A 4 -12.60 2.76 24.36
C VAL A 4 -11.73 1.57 24.75
N ARG A 5 -10.66 1.28 23.98
CA ARG A 5 -9.75 0.15 24.27
C ARG A 5 -8.97 0.37 25.55
N THR A 6 -8.52 1.60 25.80
CA THR A 6 -7.81 1.95 27.04
C THR A 6 -8.72 1.77 28.25
N THR A 7 -9.98 2.21 28.16
CA THR A 7 -10.97 2.00 29.22
C THR A 7 -11.28 0.51 29.41
N THR A 8 -11.46 -0.26 28.33
CA THR A 8 -11.70 -1.71 28.45
C THR A 8 -10.51 -2.43 29.09
N LEU A 9 -9.28 -2.05 28.73
CA LEU A 9 -8.06 -2.60 29.30
C LEU A 9 -7.98 -2.33 30.81
N ALA A 10 -8.25 -1.09 31.22
CA ALA A 10 -8.23 -0.70 32.63
C ALA A 10 -9.30 -1.45 33.45
N ILE A 11 -10.52 -1.59 32.93
CA ILE A 11 -11.59 -2.37 33.56
C ILE A 11 -11.18 -3.84 33.67
N GLY A 12 -10.64 -4.43 32.59
CA GLY A 12 -10.17 -5.81 32.59
C GLY A 12 -9.09 -6.07 33.62
N ALA A 13 -8.08 -5.19 33.69
CA ALA A 13 -7.01 -5.27 34.69
C ALA A 13 -7.52 -5.15 36.13
N SER A 14 -8.46 -4.22 36.38
CA SER A 14 -9.08 -4.04 37.70
C SER A 14 -9.89 -5.25 38.15
N LEU A 15 -10.68 -5.84 37.24
CA LEU A 15 -11.44 -7.07 37.52
C LEU A 15 -10.51 -8.25 37.82
N ILE A 16 -9.42 -8.42 37.07
CA ILE A 16 -8.43 -9.47 37.35
C ILE A 16 -7.80 -9.24 38.72
N GLY A 17 -7.31 -8.03 39.00
CA GLY A 17 -6.65 -7.71 40.27
C GLY A 17 -7.56 -7.96 41.48
N SER A 18 -8.82 -7.56 41.42
CA SER A 18 -9.78 -7.74 42.52
C SER A 18 -10.29 -9.19 42.66
N SER A 19 -10.56 -9.88 41.55
CA SER A 19 -11.12 -11.24 41.58
C SER A 19 -10.07 -12.32 41.82
N LEU A 20 -8.81 -12.10 41.46
CA LEU A 20 -7.74 -13.08 41.64
C LEU A 20 -7.54 -13.44 43.12
N PHE A 21 -7.53 -12.44 44.02
CA PHE A 21 -7.42 -12.70 45.47
C PHE A 21 -8.61 -13.49 46.00
N ILE A 22 -9.84 -13.17 45.57
CA ILE A 22 -11.06 -13.89 45.98
C ILE A 22 -11.01 -15.33 45.46
N PHE A 23 -10.59 -15.53 44.21
CA PHE A 23 -10.46 -16.86 43.61
C PHE A 23 -9.41 -17.72 44.32
N LEU A 24 -8.25 -17.14 44.66
CA LEU A 24 -7.19 -17.83 45.40
C LEU A 24 -7.60 -18.18 46.84
N ALA A 25 -8.37 -17.30 47.50
CA ALA A 25 -8.85 -17.55 48.86
C ALA A 25 -9.95 -18.62 48.92
N LYS A 26 -10.91 -18.57 47.98
CA LYS A 26 -12.00 -19.54 47.90
C LYS A 26 -12.51 -19.64 46.45
N PRO A 27 -12.08 -20.66 45.69
CA PRO A 27 -12.52 -20.81 44.31
C PRO A 27 -14.02 -21.10 44.29
N GLY A 28 -14.76 -20.24 43.57
CA GLY A 28 -16.19 -20.38 43.38
C GLY A 28 -16.57 -20.03 41.95
N VAL A 29 -17.78 -20.43 41.54
CA VAL A 29 -18.27 -20.19 40.18
C VAL A 29 -18.28 -18.69 39.86
N LEU A 30 -18.72 -17.87 40.82
CA LEU A 30 -18.78 -16.41 40.63
C LEU A 30 -17.39 -15.77 40.48
N SER A 31 -16.41 -16.12 41.32
CA SER A 31 -15.06 -15.56 41.21
C SER A 31 -14.37 -15.98 39.91
N SER A 32 -14.62 -17.21 39.46
CA SER A 32 -14.14 -17.73 38.16
C SER A 32 -14.72 -16.96 36.97
N LEU A 33 -16.03 -16.66 36.98
CA LEU A 33 -16.68 -15.90 35.92
C LEU A 33 -16.17 -14.46 35.84
N ILE A 34 -15.99 -13.80 36.99
CA ILE A 34 -15.45 -12.42 37.03
C ILE A 34 -14.02 -12.38 36.50
N LEU A 35 -13.18 -13.34 36.91
CA LEU A 35 -11.80 -13.45 36.44
C LEU A 35 -11.76 -13.69 34.93
N ALA A 36 -12.58 -14.62 34.42
CA ALA A 36 -12.70 -14.87 32.99
C ALA A 36 -13.16 -13.64 32.20
N MET A 37 -14.15 -12.91 32.71
CA MET A 37 -14.60 -11.64 32.11
C MET A 37 -13.47 -10.60 32.10
N GLY A 38 -12.72 -10.47 33.19
CA GLY A 38 -11.54 -9.61 33.27
C GLY A 38 -10.50 -9.95 32.21
N PHE A 39 -10.19 -11.24 32.02
CA PHE A 39 -9.30 -11.71 30.95
C PHE A 39 -9.83 -11.39 29.55
N VAL A 40 -11.11 -11.63 29.27
CA VAL A 40 -11.72 -11.29 27.97
C VAL A 40 -11.64 -9.79 27.69
N LEU A 41 -11.93 -8.94 28.68
CA LEU A 41 -11.82 -7.49 28.54
C LEU A 41 -10.36 -7.06 28.35
N LEU A 42 -9.40 -7.69 29.04
CA LEU A 42 -7.98 -7.44 28.85
C LEU A 42 -7.55 -7.81 27.43
N LEU A 43 -7.91 -9.00 26.94
CA LEU A 43 -7.63 -9.45 25.57
C LEU A 43 -8.32 -8.57 24.51
N HIS A 44 -9.47 -7.97 24.83
CA HIS A 44 -10.13 -7.00 23.95
C HIS A 44 -9.39 -5.65 23.97
N GLY A 45 -9.03 -5.16 25.16
CA GLY A 45 -8.32 -3.92 25.37
C GLY A 45 -6.95 -3.89 24.69
N THR A 46 -6.21 -4.99 24.77
CA THR A 46 -4.93 -5.17 24.05
C THR A 46 -5.11 -5.32 22.53
N GLY A 47 -6.33 -5.61 22.08
CA GLY A 47 -6.63 -5.87 20.66
C GLY A 47 -6.37 -7.31 20.22
N PHE A 48 -5.87 -8.18 21.12
CA PHE A 48 -5.57 -9.58 20.80
C PHE A 48 -6.78 -10.35 20.30
N LEU A 49 -7.96 -10.19 20.92
CA LEU A 49 -9.19 -10.83 20.46
C LEU A 49 -9.55 -10.41 19.02
N GLN A 50 -9.40 -9.13 18.72
CA GLN A 50 -9.66 -8.61 17.38
C GLN A 50 -8.64 -9.16 16.39
N GLU A 51 -7.34 -9.12 16.68
CA GLU A 51 -6.31 -9.62 15.77
C GLU A 51 -6.39 -11.13 15.56
N TYR A 52 -6.59 -11.88 16.64
CA TYR A 52 -6.62 -13.33 16.58
C TYR A 52 -7.93 -13.85 15.95
N ILE A 53 -9.10 -13.45 16.47
CA ILE A 53 -10.38 -13.97 15.97
C ILE A 53 -10.68 -13.37 14.60
N ILE A 54 -10.62 -12.04 14.45
CA ILE A 54 -10.99 -11.41 13.18
C ILE A 54 -9.94 -11.74 12.12
N GLY A 55 -8.64 -11.67 12.45
CA GLY A 55 -7.58 -12.03 11.50
C GLY A 55 -7.62 -13.49 11.07
N ARG A 56 -7.88 -14.45 11.98
CA ARG A 56 -8.03 -15.87 11.61
C ARG A 56 -9.31 -16.13 10.82
N SER A 57 -10.44 -15.56 11.23
CA SER A 57 -11.72 -15.72 10.54
C SER A 57 -11.70 -15.11 9.14
N LEU A 58 -11.08 -13.94 8.97
CA LEU A 58 -10.92 -13.31 7.67
C LEU A 58 -10.01 -14.11 6.75
N ARG A 59 -8.88 -14.62 7.25
CA ARG A 59 -8.00 -15.51 6.47
C ARG A 59 -8.75 -16.76 6.01
N TRP A 60 -9.49 -17.41 6.91
CA TRP A 60 -10.35 -18.54 6.55
C TRP A 60 -11.43 -18.17 5.52
N TYR A 61 -12.04 -16.99 5.66
CA TYR A 61 -13.03 -16.51 4.69
C TYR A 61 -12.43 -16.28 3.30
N ARG A 62 -11.22 -15.71 3.23
CA ARG A 62 -10.48 -15.45 1.99
C ARG A 62 -10.17 -16.74 1.22
N THR A 63 -9.83 -17.84 1.90
CA THR A 63 -9.54 -19.12 1.25
C THR A 63 -10.81 -19.86 0.83
N LYS A 64 -11.90 -19.77 1.59
CA LYS A 64 -13.19 -20.39 1.22
C LYS A 64 -13.88 -19.70 0.04
N LYS A 65 -13.72 -18.38 -0.08
CA LYS A 65 -14.31 -17.57 -1.15
C LYS A 65 -13.24 -16.60 -1.66
N PRO A 66 -12.28 -17.08 -2.47
CA PRO A 66 -11.24 -16.24 -3.06
C PRO A 66 -11.84 -15.14 -3.93
N ILE A 67 -11.66 -13.89 -3.52
CA ILE A 67 -12.12 -12.71 -4.28
C ILE A 67 -10.95 -11.74 -4.48
N ILE A 68 -10.75 -11.31 -5.71
CA ILE A 68 -9.86 -10.22 -6.11
C ILE A 68 -10.69 -8.93 -6.16
N GLY A 69 -10.29 -7.90 -5.42
CA GLY A 69 -10.92 -6.58 -5.44
C GLY A 69 -10.14 -5.61 -6.32
N ILE A 70 -10.81 -4.91 -7.24
CA ILE A 70 -10.21 -3.85 -8.06
C ILE A 70 -10.87 -2.52 -7.67
N ILE A 71 -10.07 -1.56 -7.20
CA ILE A 71 -10.59 -0.25 -6.77
C ILE A 71 -11.21 0.47 -7.97
N HIS A 72 -12.45 0.94 -7.81
CA HIS A 72 -13.23 1.65 -8.84
C HIS A 72 -13.96 2.85 -8.19
N ASP A 73 -13.20 3.82 -7.70
CA ASP A 73 -13.77 5.00 -7.02
C ASP A 73 -13.40 6.33 -7.64
N LEU A 74 -12.45 6.34 -8.57
CA LEU A 74 -11.96 7.54 -9.21
C LEU A 74 -12.54 7.62 -10.63
N PRO A 75 -13.06 8.79 -11.06
CA PRO A 75 -13.42 8.99 -12.44
C PRO A 75 -12.15 8.95 -13.29
N TYR A 76 -12.14 8.06 -14.28
CA TYR A 76 -10.94 7.71 -15.02
C TYR A 76 -10.57 8.77 -16.08
N SER A 77 -11.59 9.32 -16.75
CA SER A 77 -11.45 10.26 -17.88
C SER A 77 -11.10 11.69 -17.48
N SER A 78 -11.33 12.10 -16.23
CA SER A 78 -11.22 13.49 -15.80
C SER A 78 -9.83 13.86 -15.24
N TYR A 79 -8.85 12.96 -15.28
CA TYR A 79 -7.54 13.23 -14.69
C TYR A 79 -6.37 12.87 -15.61
N GLY A 80 -5.55 13.87 -15.93
CA GLY A 80 -4.37 13.73 -16.79
C GLY A 80 -3.18 12.94 -16.22
N HIS A 81 -3.32 12.27 -15.08
CA HIS A 81 -2.22 11.50 -14.46
C HIS A 81 -2.66 10.12 -13.97
N VAL A 82 -3.37 9.37 -14.82
CA VAL A 82 -3.56 7.93 -14.60
C VAL A 82 -2.48 7.19 -15.37
N TRP A 83 -1.39 6.87 -14.66
CA TRP A 83 -0.18 6.28 -15.26
C TRP A 83 -0.38 4.86 -15.81
N SER A 84 -1.54 4.22 -15.58
CA SER A 84 -1.80 2.84 -16.01
C SER A 84 -2.35 2.71 -17.43
N LYS A 85 -2.99 3.76 -17.98
CA LYS A 85 -3.75 3.75 -19.25
C LYS A 85 -4.79 2.63 -19.40
N MET A 86 -5.11 1.88 -18.34
CA MET A 86 -6.14 0.84 -18.33
C MET A 86 -7.23 1.11 -17.29
N GLU A 87 -8.49 1.13 -17.74
CA GLU A 87 -9.63 1.31 -16.85
C GLU A 87 -9.83 0.13 -15.88
N PRO A 88 -10.38 0.34 -14.68
CA PRO A 88 -10.70 -0.75 -13.76
C PRO A 88 -11.59 -1.85 -14.37
N LYS A 89 -12.50 -1.50 -15.29
CA LYS A 89 -13.36 -2.46 -16.01
C LYS A 89 -12.56 -3.34 -16.98
N GLU A 90 -11.56 -2.78 -17.63
CA GLU A 90 -10.69 -3.54 -18.51
C GLU A 90 -9.82 -4.52 -17.71
N TRP A 91 -9.27 -4.08 -16.58
CA TRP A 91 -8.61 -4.96 -15.61
C TRP A 91 -9.51 -6.12 -15.16
N LEU A 92 -10.78 -5.84 -14.84
CA LEU A 92 -11.76 -6.87 -14.48
C LEU A 92 -11.92 -7.93 -15.56
N LEU A 93 -12.10 -7.51 -16.82
CA LEU A 93 -12.28 -8.42 -17.96
C LEU A 93 -11.03 -9.27 -18.19
N ARG A 94 -9.86 -8.64 -18.23
CA ARG A 94 -8.58 -9.31 -18.45
C ARG A 94 -8.23 -10.30 -17.35
N ILE A 95 -8.43 -9.95 -16.08
CA ILE A 95 -8.17 -10.88 -14.97
C ILE A 95 -9.14 -12.06 -15.00
N ASN A 96 -10.44 -11.83 -15.26
CA ASN A 96 -11.40 -12.93 -15.40
C ASN A 96 -11.03 -13.88 -16.55
N ASP A 97 -10.60 -13.35 -17.70
CA ASP A 97 -10.11 -14.16 -18.81
C ASP A 97 -8.91 -15.03 -18.40
N THR A 98 -7.91 -14.47 -17.68
CA THR A 98 -6.77 -15.26 -17.19
C THR A 98 -7.20 -16.31 -16.15
N LEU A 99 -8.11 -15.98 -15.23
CA LEU A 99 -8.62 -16.92 -14.23
C LEU A 99 -9.30 -18.13 -14.90
N ASN A 100 -10.12 -17.88 -15.92
CA ASN A 100 -10.80 -18.93 -16.68
C ASN A 100 -9.80 -19.84 -17.41
N LYS A 101 -8.83 -19.24 -18.11
CA LYS A 101 -7.76 -19.98 -18.82
C LYS A 101 -6.88 -20.81 -17.88
N SER A 102 -6.58 -20.27 -16.70
CA SER A 102 -5.74 -20.94 -15.69
C SER A 102 -6.49 -21.89 -14.75
N GLN A 103 -7.82 -22.01 -14.93
CA GLN A 103 -8.71 -22.83 -14.10
C GLN A 103 -8.64 -22.51 -12.59
N VAL A 104 -8.20 -21.30 -12.23
CA VAL A 104 -8.14 -20.84 -10.84
C VAL A 104 -9.53 -20.40 -10.40
N LYS A 105 -10.10 -21.09 -9.40
CA LYS A 105 -11.44 -20.81 -8.88
C LYS A 105 -11.45 -19.56 -7.98
N ALA A 106 -11.41 -18.37 -8.57
CA ALA A 106 -11.56 -17.10 -7.86
C ALA A 106 -12.59 -16.18 -8.56
N LYS A 107 -13.13 -15.21 -7.80
CA LYS A 107 -14.03 -14.18 -8.34
C LYS A 107 -13.33 -12.83 -8.38
N VAL A 108 -13.60 -12.02 -9.39
CA VAL A 108 -13.10 -10.64 -9.47
C VAL A 108 -14.26 -9.67 -9.27
N LYS A 109 -14.04 -8.62 -8.47
CA LYS A 109 -15.06 -7.60 -8.20
C LYS A 109 -14.46 -6.20 -8.25
N LEU A 110 -15.22 -5.28 -8.84
CA LEU A 110 -14.98 -3.85 -8.67
C LEU A 110 -15.44 -3.44 -7.27
N ILE A 111 -14.59 -2.69 -6.56
CA ILE A 111 -14.85 -2.27 -5.19
C ILE A 111 -14.94 -0.75 -5.12
N LYS A 112 -15.87 -0.27 -4.29
CA LYS A 112 -16.07 1.14 -3.98
C LYS A 112 -15.85 1.41 -2.49
N ILE A 113 -14.87 2.23 -2.17
CA ILE A 113 -14.48 2.70 -0.85
C ILE A 113 -15.07 4.11 -0.69
N THR A 114 -16.38 4.17 -0.44
CA THR A 114 -17.13 5.43 -0.40
C THR A 114 -17.31 5.98 1.01
N LYS A 115 -17.26 5.12 2.04
CA LYS A 115 -17.55 5.47 3.42
C LYS A 115 -16.47 4.91 4.34
N SER A 116 -16.18 5.57 5.46
CA SER A 116 -15.23 5.07 6.46
C SER A 116 -15.66 3.70 7.01
N ARG A 117 -16.99 3.47 7.11
CA ARG A 117 -17.56 2.18 7.50
C ARG A 117 -17.42 1.09 6.44
N THR A 118 -17.04 1.36 5.19
CA THR A 118 -16.84 0.30 4.19
C THR A 118 -15.39 -0.18 4.12
N ILE A 119 -14.49 0.47 4.85
CA ILE A 119 -13.07 0.22 4.81
C ILE A 119 -12.70 -1.21 5.26
N TRP A 120 -13.39 -1.74 6.28
CA TRP A 120 -13.17 -3.12 6.74
C TRP A 120 -13.59 -4.20 5.73
N PHE A 121 -14.32 -3.85 4.65
CA PHE A 121 -14.63 -4.83 3.60
C PHE A 121 -13.39 -5.22 2.79
N ILE A 122 -12.34 -4.37 2.75
CA ILE A 122 -11.06 -4.66 2.08
C ILE A 122 -10.45 -5.95 2.63
N ASP A 123 -10.64 -6.20 3.93
CA ASP A 123 -10.10 -7.37 4.59
C ASP A 123 -10.72 -8.71 4.13
N ARG A 124 -11.78 -8.70 3.31
CA ARG A 124 -12.42 -9.91 2.76
C ARG A 124 -11.79 -10.40 1.46
N TYR A 125 -10.98 -9.56 0.79
CA TYR A 125 -10.36 -9.90 -0.48
C TYR A 125 -9.03 -10.63 -0.24
N LEU A 126 -8.61 -11.43 -1.22
CA LEU A 126 -7.26 -12.01 -1.24
C LEU A 126 -6.24 -11.00 -1.75
N VAL A 127 -6.60 -10.41 -2.88
CA VAL A 127 -5.79 -9.42 -3.60
C VAL A 127 -6.62 -8.17 -3.77
N VAL A 128 -6.03 -7.01 -3.52
CA VAL A 128 -6.63 -5.70 -3.77
C VAL A 128 -5.75 -4.96 -4.75
N ILE A 129 -6.32 -4.56 -5.87
CA ILE A 129 -5.61 -3.91 -6.98
C ILE A 129 -5.98 -2.43 -6.98
N ASN A 130 -4.97 -1.57 -6.99
CA ASN A 130 -5.08 -0.18 -7.34
C ASN A 130 -4.74 0.02 -8.81
N PRO A 131 -5.74 0.15 -9.70
CA PRO A 131 -5.50 0.30 -11.13
C PRO A 131 -5.09 1.73 -11.52
N TYR A 132 -5.07 2.69 -10.59
CA TYR A 132 -4.87 4.11 -10.89
C TYR A 132 -3.42 4.59 -10.73
N GLY A 133 -2.50 3.64 -10.56
CA GLY A 133 -1.09 3.93 -10.32
C GLY A 133 -0.87 4.60 -8.96
N SER A 134 -0.22 5.77 -8.91
CA SER A 134 0.06 6.46 -7.64
C SER A 134 -1.16 7.04 -6.93
N ARG A 135 -2.29 7.15 -7.62
CA ARG A 135 -3.52 7.72 -7.08
C ARG A 135 -4.34 6.67 -6.34
N HIS A 136 -5.01 7.08 -5.27
CA HIS A 136 -6.00 6.26 -4.59
C HIS A 136 -7.11 7.12 -4.00
N PRO A 137 -8.34 6.58 -3.86
CA PRO A 137 -9.41 7.27 -3.17
C PRO A 137 -9.10 7.39 -1.68
N GLU A 138 -9.35 8.56 -1.10
CA GLU A 138 -9.31 8.78 0.33
C GLU A 138 -10.64 9.41 0.79
N VAL A 139 -11.22 8.85 1.85
CA VAL A 139 -12.51 9.28 2.41
C VAL A 139 -12.30 10.31 3.53
N ASP A 140 -11.17 10.21 4.20
CA ASP A 140 -10.75 11.06 5.31
C ASP A 140 -9.26 11.36 5.13
N VAL A 141 -8.99 12.50 4.52
CA VAL A 141 -7.63 12.93 4.14
C VAL A 141 -6.78 13.26 5.37
N GLU A 142 -7.41 13.72 6.45
CA GLU A 142 -6.69 14.03 7.70
C GLU A 142 -6.20 12.76 8.37
N ASN A 143 -7.02 11.71 8.38
CA ASN A 143 -6.67 10.44 9.03
C ASN A 143 -6.04 9.40 8.10
N LEU A 144 -6.01 9.63 6.78
CA LEU A 144 -5.54 8.69 5.76
C LEU A 144 -6.20 7.31 5.93
N SER A 145 -7.53 7.33 6.10
CA SER A 145 -8.30 6.17 6.53
C SER A 145 -8.22 4.98 5.56
N VAL A 146 -8.21 5.25 4.26
CA VAL A 146 -8.15 4.22 3.22
C VAL A 146 -6.74 3.66 3.15
N MET A 147 -5.72 4.51 3.11
CA MET A 147 -4.31 4.08 3.13
C MET A 147 -4.01 3.19 4.33
N LYS A 148 -4.36 3.64 5.55
CA LYS A 148 -4.16 2.85 6.78
C LYS A 148 -4.86 1.50 6.74
N SER A 149 -6.03 1.42 6.13
CA SER A 149 -6.73 0.15 6.00
C SER A 149 -6.13 -0.78 4.98
N ILE A 150 -5.63 -0.27 3.86
CA ILE A 150 -4.94 -1.10 2.89
C ILE A 150 -3.65 -1.65 3.51
N LEU A 151 -2.91 -0.82 4.24
CA LEU A 151 -1.72 -1.27 4.98
C LEU A 151 -2.08 -2.29 6.07
N ARG A 152 -3.19 -2.11 6.79
CA ARG A 152 -3.69 -3.13 7.73
C ARG A 152 -4.06 -4.44 7.03
N PHE A 153 -4.71 -4.34 5.87
CA PHE A 153 -5.06 -5.49 5.03
C PHE A 153 -3.81 -6.28 4.64
N VAL A 154 -2.77 -5.59 4.17
CA VAL A 154 -1.46 -6.17 3.84
C VAL A 154 -0.81 -6.78 5.08
N HIS A 155 -0.73 -6.03 6.19
CA HIS A 155 -0.17 -6.51 7.45
C HIS A 155 -0.80 -7.84 7.91
N ASN A 156 -2.11 -8.01 7.67
CA ASN A 156 -2.86 -9.21 8.02
C ASN A 156 -2.76 -10.36 7.00
N GLY A 157 -1.83 -10.30 6.03
CA GLY A 157 -1.61 -11.34 5.03
C GLY A 157 -2.40 -11.13 3.74
N GLY A 158 -2.83 -9.91 3.46
CA GLY A 158 -3.36 -9.54 2.16
C GLY A 158 -2.26 -9.21 1.15
N THR A 159 -2.57 -9.32 -0.14
CA THR A 159 -1.70 -8.81 -1.21
C THR A 159 -2.30 -7.56 -1.82
N PHE A 160 -1.59 -6.44 -1.73
CA PHE A 160 -1.96 -5.21 -2.43
C PHE A 160 -1.14 -5.07 -3.71
N VAL A 161 -1.78 -4.68 -4.82
CA VAL A 161 -1.13 -4.55 -6.12
C VAL A 161 -1.28 -3.13 -6.61
N ASN A 162 -0.16 -2.44 -6.79
CA ASN A 162 -0.11 -1.11 -7.37
C ASN A 162 0.46 -1.19 -8.78
N VAL A 163 -0.37 -0.91 -9.78
CA VAL A 163 -0.04 -1.23 -11.18
C VAL A 163 0.97 -0.26 -11.83
N ALA A 164 1.14 0.94 -11.27
CA ALA A 164 2.06 1.95 -11.79
C ALA A 164 2.46 2.95 -10.69
N ASP A 165 3.68 3.48 -10.78
CA ASP A 165 4.19 4.53 -9.88
C ASP A 165 4.18 4.14 -8.37
N ILE A 166 4.54 5.09 -7.49
CA ILE A 166 4.63 4.90 -6.04
C ILE A 166 3.22 4.73 -5.44
N PRO A 167 2.96 3.64 -4.69
CA PRO A 167 1.71 3.47 -3.96
C PRO A 167 1.38 4.67 -3.06
N PHE A 168 0.13 5.13 -3.11
CA PHE A 168 -0.41 6.19 -2.25
C PHE A 168 0.23 7.58 -2.39
N PHE A 169 1.01 7.81 -3.45
CA PHE A 169 1.69 9.10 -3.66
C PHE A 169 0.72 10.26 -3.97
N PHE A 170 -0.47 9.98 -4.48
CA PHE A 170 -1.55 10.97 -4.60
C PHE A 170 -2.81 10.49 -3.89
N LEU A 171 -3.34 11.31 -2.99
CA LEU A 171 -4.61 11.13 -2.29
C LEU A 171 -5.71 11.83 -3.08
N PHE A 172 -6.76 11.13 -3.45
CA PHE A 172 -7.93 11.77 -4.05
C PHE A 172 -9.03 11.92 -3.01
N ASP A 173 -9.30 13.17 -2.61
CA ASP A 173 -10.43 13.48 -1.73
C ASP A 173 -11.72 13.41 -2.53
N LYS A 174 -12.45 12.34 -2.32
CA LYS A 174 -13.71 12.09 -3.03
C LYS A 174 -14.79 13.11 -2.70
N LYS A 175 -14.77 13.72 -1.51
CA LYS A 175 -15.78 14.71 -1.10
C LYS A 175 -15.57 16.03 -1.84
N ARG A 176 -14.32 16.41 -2.06
CA ARG A 176 -13.95 17.68 -2.70
C ARG A 176 -13.66 17.55 -4.20
N GLY A 177 -13.39 16.34 -4.69
CA GLY A 177 -12.98 16.10 -6.07
C GLY A 177 -11.55 16.57 -6.38
N ILE A 178 -10.70 16.70 -5.35
CA ILE A 178 -9.35 17.29 -5.44
C ILE A 178 -8.30 16.22 -5.12
N SER A 179 -7.17 16.26 -5.83
CA SER A 179 -6.00 15.42 -5.54
C SER A 179 -4.99 16.17 -4.67
N TYR A 180 -4.46 15.50 -3.65
CA TYR A 180 -3.41 16.01 -2.77
C TYR A 180 -2.15 15.16 -2.92
N CYS A 181 -0.99 15.79 -2.83
CA CYS A 181 0.27 15.08 -2.65
C CYS A 181 0.56 15.03 -1.14
N PRO A 182 0.64 13.85 -0.50
CA PRO A 182 0.82 13.72 0.95
C PRO A 182 2.09 14.39 1.47
N THR A 183 3.18 14.38 0.69
CA THR A 183 4.43 15.05 1.04
C THR A 183 4.26 16.56 1.20
N ARG A 184 3.31 17.15 0.46
CA ARG A 184 2.87 18.52 0.65
C ARG A 184 1.81 18.67 1.75
N MET A 185 1.06 17.63 2.10
CA MET A 185 0.09 17.67 3.20
C MET A 185 0.72 17.66 4.58
N GLU A 186 1.84 16.95 4.77
CA GLU A 186 2.59 17.12 6.01
C GLU A 186 3.09 18.54 6.13
N LEU A 187 3.59 19.14 5.05
CA LEU A 187 3.84 20.58 5.01
C LEU A 187 2.57 21.36 5.33
N VAL A 188 1.38 21.05 4.80
CA VAL A 188 0.16 21.81 5.13
C VAL A 188 -0.32 21.61 6.57
N HIS A 189 -0.27 20.42 7.16
CA HIS A 189 -0.66 20.19 8.56
C HIS A 189 0.38 20.71 9.55
N TYR A 190 1.67 20.54 9.23
CA TYR A 190 2.80 21.13 9.95
C TYR A 190 2.73 22.65 9.86
N TYR A 191 2.52 23.23 8.67
CA TYR A 191 2.28 24.66 8.46
C TYR A 191 0.95 25.13 9.05
N LYS A 192 -0.11 24.33 9.21
CA LYS A 192 -1.31 24.81 9.91
C LYS A 192 -1.06 24.95 11.41
N ALA A 193 -0.26 24.05 11.98
CA ALA A 193 0.20 24.14 13.37
C ALA A 193 1.28 25.22 13.58
N ILE A 194 2.04 25.55 12.53
CA ILE A 194 3.21 26.42 12.58
C ILE A 194 2.97 27.82 12.00
N MET A 195 2.08 28.04 11.04
CA MET A 195 1.74 29.37 10.49
C MET A 195 1.01 30.24 11.51
N HIS A 196 0.39 29.65 12.53
CA HIS A 196 -0.04 30.39 13.72
C HIS A 196 1.14 30.85 14.62
N LYS A 197 2.36 30.37 14.37
CA LYS A 197 3.59 30.66 15.12
C LYS A 197 4.74 31.26 14.28
N LEU A 198 4.75 31.12 12.95
CA LEU A 198 5.87 31.48 12.05
C LEU A 198 5.58 32.67 11.12
N LEU A 199 4.69 33.57 11.52
CA LEU A 199 4.64 34.91 10.92
C LEU A 199 5.86 35.79 11.29
N ASP A 200 6.90 35.24 11.94
CA ASP A 200 7.95 36.06 12.56
C ASP A 200 9.41 35.64 12.34
N LEU A 201 9.73 34.59 11.57
CA LEU A 201 11.16 34.22 11.40
C LEU A 201 11.51 33.85 9.96
N THR A 202 12.24 34.79 9.34
CA THR A 202 12.99 34.62 8.11
C THR A 202 14.38 34.04 8.40
N ARG A 203 14.95 33.39 7.37
CA ARG A 203 16.27 32.71 7.27
C ARG A 203 16.24 31.21 7.52
N PHE A 204 16.09 30.46 6.43
CA PHE A 204 16.54 29.07 6.34
C PHE A 204 17.78 29.02 5.44
N GLU A 205 18.88 28.55 6.02
CA GLU A 205 20.13 28.21 5.33
C GLU A 205 19.99 26.92 4.51
N GLU A 206 20.87 26.79 3.51
CA GLU A 206 20.93 25.72 2.50
C GLU A 206 21.12 24.32 3.11
N TYR A 207 20.02 23.65 3.40
CA TYR A 207 19.98 22.19 3.44
C TYR A 207 19.96 21.67 2.01
N ARG A 208 20.99 20.90 1.60
CA ARG A 208 20.95 20.09 0.37
C ARG A 208 19.67 19.27 0.40
N GLN A 209 18.72 19.62 -0.46
CA GLN A 209 17.41 18.99 -0.46
C GLN A 209 17.58 17.50 -0.82
N PRO A 210 17.23 16.54 0.06
CA PRO A 210 16.82 15.23 -0.43
C PRO A 210 15.74 15.53 -1.48
N VAL A 211 15.90 15.02 -2.71
CA VAL A 211 15.05 15.41 -3.85
C VAL A 211 13.61 15.62 -3.37
N PRO A 212 13.10 16.86 -3.35
CA PRO A 212 11.86 17.17 -2.64
C PRO A 212 10.73 16.29 -3.16
N GLY A 213 10.16 15.47 -2.29
CA GLY A 213 8.91 14.78 -2.58
C GLY A 213 8.93 13.26 -2.60
N TYR A 214 10.01 12.57 -2.23
CA TYR A 214 10.01 11.10 -2.16
C TYR A 214 9.75 10.51 -0.77
N ASP A 215 9.75 11.34 0.28
CA ASP A 215 9.37 10.90 1.63
C ASP A 215 7.85 10.87 1.83
N SER A 216 7.20 9.95 1.12
CA SER A 216 5.76 9.70 1.27
C SER A 216 5.45 9.03 2.62
N PRO A 217 4.24 9.24 3.18
CA PRO A 217 3.78 8.45 4.34
C PRO A 217 3.88 6.94 4.08
N PHE A 218 3.68 6.51 2.83
CA PHE A 218 3.85 5.12 2.43
C PHE A 218 5.30 4.64 2.63
N SER A 219 6.28 5.33 2.03
CA SER A 219 7.70 4.95 2.10
C SER A 219 8.21 4.90 3.54
N ARG A 220 7.79 5.84 4.39
CA ARG A 220 8.09 5.81 5.84
C ARG A 220 7.47 4.62 6.56
N LEU A 221 6.18 4.34 6.31
CA LEU A 221 5.46 3.27 7.00
C LEU A 221 5.97 1.89 6.60
N VAL A 222 6.37 1.70 5.35
CA VAL A 222 6.90 0.43 4.85
C VAL A 222 8.43 0.38 4.82
N MET A 223 9.10 1.45 5.27
CA MET A 223 10.57 1.57 5.36
C MET A 223 11.32 1.31 4.05
N VAL A 224 10.83 1.86 2.94
CA VAL A 224 11.49 1.75 1.63
C VAL A 224 12.00 3.10 1.16
N ASP A 225 13.19 3.10 0.55
CA ASP A 225 13.75 4.27 -0.10
C ASP A 225 13.42 4.25 -1.59
N ILE A 226 12.94 5.39 -2.09
CA ILE A 226 12.51 5.54 -3.47
C ILE A 226 13.48 6.49 -4.19
N LEU A 227 14.01 6.00 -5.29
CA LEU A 227 14.93 6.70 -6.17
C LEU A 227 14.16 7.25 -7.37
N ALA A 228 14.42 8.51 -7.72
CA ALA A 228 14.09 9.06 -9.03
C ALA A 228 15.24 8.77 -9.99
N THR A 229 14.94 8.16 -11.13
CA THR A 229 15.96 7.79 -12.14
C THR A 229 16.09 8.83 -13.25
N GLU A 230 15.38 9.95 -13.15
CA GLU A 230 15.42 11.06 -14.09
C GLU A 230 16.71 11.87 -13.91
N VAL A 231 17.48 12.03 -14.99
CA VAL A 231 18.60 12.96 -15.03
C VAL A 231 18.11 14.30 -15.58
N ASN A 232 18.29 15.35 -14.79
CA ASN A 232 17.99 16.72 -15.20
C ASN A 232 19.16 17.28 -16.03
N ARG A 233 18.88 17.75 -17.25
CA ARG A 233 19.86 18.47 -18.07
C ARG A 233 19.26 19.82 -18.46
N LEU A 234 20.05 20.88 -18.28
CA LEU A 234 19.67 22.20 -18.78
C LEU A 234 19.79 22.20 -20.30
N ASN A 235 18.68 22.40 -21.00
CA ASN A 235 18.69 22.61 -22.43
C ASN A 235 19.34 23.98 -22.70
N SER A 236 20.50 23.98 -23.36
CA SER A 236 21.27 25.19 -23.63
C SER A 236 20.59 26.20 -24.55
N LYS A 237 19.60 25.76 -25.34
CA LYS A 237 18.85 26.62 -26.26
C LYS A 237 17.64 27.27 -25.61
N THR A 238 16.90 26.52 -24.78
CA THR A 238 15.66 27.01 -24.16
C THR A 238 15.87 27.53 -22.75
N GLY A 239 16.96 27.13 -22.08
CA GLY A 239 17.16 27.38 -20.64
C GLY A 239 16.25 26.53 -19.75
N GLU A 240 15.49 25.59 -20.31
CA GLU A 240 14.58 24.72 -19.55
C GLU A 240 15.30 23.45 -19.07
N ILE A 241 14.86 22.89 -17.94
CA ILE A 241 15.37 21.62 -17.44
C ILE A 241 14.62 20.47 -18.14
N GLU A 242 15.33 19.75 -19.00
CA GLU A 242 14.86 18.51 -19.60
C GLU A 242 15.12 17.33 -18.67
N ARG A 243 14.16 16.41 -18.59
CA ARG A 243 14.26 15.22 -17.74
C ARG A 243 14.39 13.98 -18.60
N PHE A 244 15.47 13.24 -18.39
CA PHE A 244 15.76 12.02 -19.12
C PHE A 244 15.62 10.82 -18.18
N PRO A 245 14.47 10.11 -18.20
CA PRO A 245 14.31 8.88 -17.43
C PRO A 245 15.29 7.81 -17.92
N LYS A 246 15.76 6.97 -17.00
CA LYS A 246 16.64 5.84 -17.33
C LYS A 246 15.90 4.85 -18.22
N GLN A 247 16.52 4.48 -19.35
CA GLN A 247 16.07 3.35 -20.15
C GLN A 247 16.88 2.11 -19.79
N ALA A 248 16.20 0.97 -19.63
CA ALA A 248 16.87 -0.28 -19.29
C ALA A 248 16.16 -1.50 -19.90
N THR A 249 16.91 -2.59 -20.01
CA THR A 249 16.36 -3.91 -20.28
C THR A 249 16.08 -4.60 -18.95
N LEU A 250 14.83 -5.02 -18.74
CA LEU A 250 14.42 -5.75 -17.55
C LEU A 250 14.33 -7.24 -17.86
N ARG A 251 15.12 -8.05 -17.18
CA ARG A 251 15.05 -9.51 -17.24
C ARG A 251 14.29 -10.02 -16.04
N LEU A 252 13.32 -10.89 -16.26
CA LEU A 252 12.47 -11.38 -15.19
C LEU A 252 13.14 -12.52 -14.42
N LYS A 253 13.19 -12.43 -13.08
CA LYS A 253 13.82 -13.49 -12.27
C LYS A 253 13.01 -14.78 -12.41
N GLY A 254 13.69 -15.86 -12.81
CA GLY A 254 13.09 -17.19 -12.93
C GLY A 254 12.17 -17.40 -14.14
N LYS A 255 12.11 -16.47 -15.09
CA LYS A 255 11.37 -16.65 -16.35
C LYS A 255 12.23 -16.17 -17.52
N ASP A 256 12.16 -16.85 -18.66
CA ASP A 256 12.80 -16.43 -19.90
C ASP A 256 11.98 -15.31 -20.58
N LEU A 257 11.88 -14.17 -19.89
CA LEU A 257 11.16 -12.99 -20.38
C LEU A 257 12.05 -11.76 -20.19
N THR A 258 12.36 -11.12 -21.32
CA THR A 258 13.15 -9.88 -21.37
C THR A 258 12.31 -8.75 -21.94
N LEU A 259 12.22 -7.63 -21.21
CA LEU A 259 11.56 -6.41 -21.64
C LEU A 259 12.62 -5.36 -21.97
N GLU A 260 12.78 -5.03 -23.25
CA GLU A 260 13.79 -4.09 -23.72
C GLU A 260 13.26 -2.66 -23.77
N ASN A 261 14.15 -1.67 -23.62
CA ASN A 261 13.86 -0.24 -23.76
C ASN A 261 12.73 0.24 -22.82
N ILE A 262 12.68 -0.30 -21.60
CA ILE A 262 11.73 0.15 -20.58
C ILE A 262 12.16 1.52 -20.08
N ILE A 263 11.24 2.48 -20.11
CA ILE A 263 11.45 3.80 -19.50
C ILE A 263 11.13 3.71 -18.01
N ILE A 264 12.13 3.95 -17.17
CA ILE A 264 12.05 3.89 -15.71
C ILE A 264 12.17 5.31 -15.18
N HIS A 265 11.14 5.75 -14.45
CA HIS A 265 11.13 7.04 -13.74
C HIS A 265 11.56 6.89 -12.28
N ARG A 266 11.24 5.74 -11.70
CA ARG A 266 11.35 5.48 -10.27
C ARG A 266 11.77 4.06 -10.00
N GLY A 267 12.56 3.90 -8.95
CA GLY A 267 13.05 2.63 -8.44
C GLY A 267 12.91 2.57 -6.92
N ILE A 268 12.76 1.38 -6.35
CA ILE A 268 12.96 1.17 -4.91
C ILE A 268 14.35 0.60 -4.71
N ILE A 269 15.09 1.14 -3.74
CA ILE A 269 16.38 0.58 -3.32
C ILE A 269 16.14 -0.79 -2.70
N CYS A 270 16.91 -1.79 -3.14
CA CYS A 270 16.77 -3.16 -2.67
C CYS A 270 17.21 -3.26 -1.19
N THR A 271 16.33 -3.79 -0.35
CA THR A 271 16.57 -4.05 1.08
C THR A 271 16.03 -5.43 1.45
N ASN A 272 16.27 -5.90 2.69
CA ASN A 272 15.91 -7.26 3.11
C ASN A 272 14.41 -7.61 3.02
N HIS A 273 13.52 -6.63 2.93
CA HIS A 273 12.07 -6.85 2.80
C HIS A 273 11.53 -6.43 1.42
N VAL A 274 12.40 -6.06 0.48
CA VAL A 274 12.06 -5.74 -0.91
C VAL A 274 12.65 -6.81 -1.83
N ASN A 275 11.78 -7.64 -2.39
CA ASN A 275 12.18 -8.68 -3.33
C ASN A 275 11.95 -8.17 -4.76
N SER A 276 13.03 -7.91 -5.48
CA SER A 276 12.92 -7.57 -6.91
C SER A 276 12.33 -8.73 -7.70
N VAL A 277 11.39 -8.42 -8.58
CA VAL A 277 10.77 -9.36 -9.53
C VAL A 277 11.61 -9.48 -10.80
N VAL A 278 12.38 -8.45 -11.12
CA VAL A 278 13.33 -8.40 -12.24
C VAL A 278 14.77 -8.46 -11.73
N GLU A 279 15.73 -8.71 -12.61
CA GLU A 279 17.15 -8.47 -12.30
C GLU A 279 17.34 -7.03 -11.80
N GLU A 280 18.14 -6.90 -10.76
CA GLU A 280 18.37 -5.62 -10.10
C GLU A 280 19.20 -4.73 -11.02
N LEU A 281 18.90 -3.43 -10.99
CA LEU A 281 19.61 -2.43 -11.77
C LEU A 281 20.54 -1.66 -10.87
N ASP A 282 21.69 -1.30 -11.41
CA ASP A 282 22.66 -0.47 -10.70
C ASP A 282 22.36 1.01 -10.91
N TRP A 283 22.36 1.77 -9.83
CA TRP A 283 22.38 3.23 -9.85
C TRP A 283 23.74 3.74 -9.38
N GLU A 284 24.49 4.36 -10.30
CA GLU A 284 25.75 5.04 -9.98
C GLU A 284 25.44 6.43 -9.41
N GLY A 285 25.63 6.60 -8.11
CA GLY A 285 25.54 7.91 -7.45
C GLY A 285 26.82 8.26 -6.71
N ASP A 286 26.84 9.44 -6.07
CA ASP A 286 27.99 9.93 -5.30
C ASP A 286 28.46 8.98 -4.18
N ARG A 287 27.58 8.06 -3.74
CA ARG A 287 27.84 7.06 -2.69
C ARG A 287 28.22 5.69 -3.24
N GLY A 288 28.52 5.59 -4.53
CA GLY A 288 28.82 4.35 -5.23
C GLY A 288 27.59 3.74 -5.91
N VAL A 289 27.69 2.45 -6.21
CA VAL A 289 26.66 1.68 -6.90
C VAL A 289 25.59 1.22 -5.90
N ILE A 290 24.35 1.62 -6.13
CA ILE A 290 23.20 1.27 -5.32
C ILE A 290 22.24 0.39 -6.15
N PRO A 291 21.97 -0.86 -5.75
CA PRO A 291 21.02 -1.70 -6.46
C PRO A 291 19.58 -1.22 -6.20
N PHE A 292 18.81 -1.13 -7.27
CA PHE A 292 17.40 -0.75 -7.22
C PHE A 292 16.56 -1.59 -8.18
N THR A 293 15.24 -1.54 -7.98
CA THR A 293 14.28 -2.24 -8.83
C THR A 293 13.04 -1.41 -9.14
N PRO A 294 12.55 -1.40 -10.40
CA PRO A 294 11.30 -0.76 -10.76
C PRO A 294 10.08 -1.66 -10.54
N PHE A 295 10.27 -2.94 -10.24
CA PHE A 295 9.18 -3.90 -10.09
C PHE A 295 9.52 -4.93 -8.99
N CYS A 296 8.78 -4.90 -7.89
CA CYS A 296 9.11 -5.67 -6.70
C CYS A 296 7.91 -6.08 -5.86
N TYR A 297 8.15 -7.02 -4.95
CA TYR A 297 7.34 -7.28 -3.78
C TYR A 297 7.94 -6.59 -2.56
N ILE A 298 7.15 -5.80 -1.85
CA ILE A 298 7.51 -5.20 -0.56
C ILE A 298 6.77 -5.98 0.53
N HIS A 299 7.50 -6.71 1.37
CA HIS A 299 6.91 -7.47 2.47
C HIS A 299 6.56 -6.54 3.63
N TYR A 300 5.33 -6.64 4.12
CA TYR A 300 4.84 -5.81 5.22
C TYR A 300 3.90 -6.63 6.11
N GLY A 301 4.37 -6.89 7.33
CA GLY A 301 3.68 -7.79 8.25
C GLY A 301 3.63 -9.22 7.73
N LYS A 302 2.42 -9.79 7.57
CA LYS A 302 2.20 -11.15 7.08
C LYS A 302 1.90 -11.22 5.58
N GLY A 303 1.81 -10.06 4.92
CA GLY A 303 1.46 -9.96 3.51
C GLY A 303 2.50 -9.14 2.76
N LYS A 304 2.13 -8.69 1.56
CA LYS A 304 3.05 -7.99 0.67
C LYS A 304 2.35 -7.04 -0.28
N ILE A 305 3.11 -6.11 -0.81
CA ILE A 305 2.69 -5.17 -1.84
C ILE A 305 3.47 -5.51 -3.12
N LEU A 306 2.76 -5.85 -4.19
CA LEU A 306 3.34 -5.91 -5.53
C LEU A 306 3.31 -4.50 -6.12
N ALA A 307 4.46 -3.85 -6.26
CA ALA A 307 4.58 -2.49 -6.74
C ALA A 307 5.32 -2.47 -8.08
N SER A 308 4.65 -1.95 -9.12
CA SER A 308 5.29 -1.54 -10.36
C SER A 308 5.44 -0.03 -10.34
N LEU A 309 6.69 0.45 -10.37
CA LEU A 309 7.03 1.87 -10.44
C LEU A 309 7.14 2.39 -11.88
N ILE A 310 6.90 1.51 -12.86
CA ILE A 310 6.91 1.83 -14.29
C ILE A 310 5.63 2.60 -14.64
N TRP A 311 5.78 3.73 -15.31
CA TRP A 311 4.66 4.53 -15.81
C TRP A 311 4.23 3.97 -17.16
N LEU A 312 3.08 3.29 -17.19
CA LEU A 312 2.60 2.55 -18.36
C LEU A 312 2.18 3.46 -19.51
N ASP A 313 1.78 4.69 -19.22
CA ASP A 313 1.40 5.69 -20.21
C ASP A 313 2.57 6.27 -21.00
N GLN A 314 3.79 6.16 -20.47
CA GLN A 314 5.01 6.59 -21.14
C GLN A 314 5.71 5.45 -21.89
N GLN A 315 5.19 4.22 -21.82
CA GLN A 315 5.76 3.10 -22.56
C GLN A 315 5.15 2.99 -23.97
N PRO A 316 5.92 2.47 -24.95
CA PRO A 316 5.37 2.02 -26.22
C PRO A 316 4.25 1.00 -26.01
N GLU A 317 3.23 1.00 -26.88
CA GLU A 317 2.03 0.17 -26.71
C GLU A 317 2.33 -1.33 -26.54
N GLY A 318 3.22 -1.89 -27.36
CA GLY A 318 3.61 -3.30 -27.24
C GLY A 318 4.31 -3.62 -25.92
N ILE A 319 5.13 -2.71 -25.40
CA ILE A 319 5.80 -2.85 -24.11
C ILE A 319 4.79 -2.75 -22.96
N ARG A 320 3.89 -1.76 -23.02
CA ARG A 320 2.80 -1.58 -22.06
C ARG A 320 1.93 -2.83 -21.92
N GLU A 321 1.54 -3.43 -23.05
CA GLU A 321 0.74 -4.66 -23.07
C GLU A 321 1.48 -5.83 -22.42
N ARG A 322 2.79 -6.00 -22.71
CA ARG A 322 3.63 -7.03 -22.09
C ARG A 322 3.76 -6.84 -20.57
N ILE A 323 3.99 -5.62 -20.10
CA ILE A 323 4.04 -5.32 -18.65
C ILE A 323 2.70 -5.61 -17.99
N THR A 324 1.59 -5.23 -18.64
CA THR A 324 0.25 -5.45 -18.09
C THR A 324 -0.08 -6.94 -17.98
N ASN A 325 0.29 -7.73 -19.00
CA ASN A 325 0.11 -9.18 -18.96
C ASN A 325 0.99 -9.83 -17.88
N LEU A 326 2.22 -9.35 -17.72
CA LEU A 326 3.09 -9.79 -16.63
C LEU A 326 2.48 -9.51 -15.24
N GLN A 327 1.94 -8.31 -15.02
CA GLN A 327 1.28 -7.94 -13.78
C GLN A 327 0.05 -8.83 -13.50
N ARG A 328 -0.74 -9.16 -14.53
CA ARG A 328 -1.86 -10.11 -14.42
C ARG A 328 -1.35 -11.49 -13.99
N ASP A 329 -0.30 -11.99 -14.63
CA ASP A 329 0.23 -13.32 -14.30
C ASP A 329 0.67 -13.41 -12.85
N PHE A 330 1.33 -12.37 -12.32
CA PHE A 330 1.66 -12.30 -10.90
C PHE A 330 0.42 -12.28 -10.01
N ILE A 331 -0.61 -11.49 -10.35
CA ILE A 331 -1.88 -11.48 -9.59
C ILE A 331 -2.47 -12.90 -9.49
N ILE A 332 -2.47 -13.65 -10.59
CA ILE A 332 -3.03 -15.00 -10.65
C ILE A 332 -2.15 -16.00 -9.88
N GLU A 333 -0.84 -15.86 -9.98
CA GLU A 333 0.13 -16.64 -9.22
C GLU A 333 -0.05 -16.45 -7.70
N GLU A 334 -0.26 -15.21 -7.26
CA GLU A 334 -0.56 -14.90 -5.86
C GLU A 334 -1.84 -15.58 -5.37
N VAL A 335 -2.90 -15.53 -6.16
CA VAL A 335 -4.16 -16.21 -5.81
C VAL A 335 -3.95 -17.72 -5.72
N ARG A 336 -3.19 -18.30 -6.65
CA ARG A 336 -2.88 -19.73 -6.64
C ARG A 336 -2.10 -20.13 -5.39
N ASN A 337 -1.05 -19.38 -5.06
CA ASN A 337 -0.20 -19.65 -3.90
C ASN A 337 -1.00 -19.64 -2.59
N VAL A 338 -1.91 -18.67 -2.41
CA VAL A 338 -2.75 -18.60 -1.21
C VAL A 338 -3.81 -19.71 -1.16
N LEU A 339 -4.26 -20.23 -2.30
CA LEU A 339 -5.20 -21.35 -2.33
C LEU A 339 -4.53 -22.71 -2.08
N MET A 340 -3.20 -22.80 -2.20
CA MET A 340 -2.42 -24.01 -1.96
C MET A 340 -1.85 -24.09 -0.53
N SER A 341 -1.74 -22.95 0.18
CA SER A 341 -1.34 -22.87 1.59
C SER A 341 -2.50 -23.18 2.54
#